data_AF-A0A4Y8UGT0-F1
#
_entry.id   AF-A0A4Y8UGT0-F1
#
_cell.length_a   1.000
_cell.length_b   1.000
_cell.length_c   1.000
_cell.angle_alpha   90.00
_cell.angle_beta   90.00
_cell.angle_gamma   90.00
#
_symmetry.space_group_name_H-M   'P 1'
#
loop_
_entity.id
_entity.type
_entity.pdbx_description
1 polymer ?
#
loop_
_entity_poly.entity_id
_entity_poly.type
_entity_poly.pdbx_seq_one_letter_code
_entity_poly.pdbx_strand_id
1 'polypeptide(L)' 'PSQVGLAHEMIHGDRSMRGVAIEYSESESYSYMNNRGQRVMETLSKEEAATVGLNHVKKNDITENDIRKDQGLNPRGAY' A
#
# COMPACT_ATOMS: atom_id res chain seq x y z
N PRO A 1 9.28 -8.94 -4.05
CA PRO A 1 9.30 -10.06 -5.02
C PRO A 1 8.31 -9.79 -6.16
N SER A 2 8.51 -10.37 -7.35
CA SER A 2 7.64 -10.11 -8.51
C SER A 2 6.19 -10.50 -8.26
N GLN A 3 5.94 -11.59 -7.52
CA GLN A 3 4.58 -12.01 -7.16
C GLN A 3 3.87 -11.01 -6.24
N VAL A 4 4.60 -10.31 -5.38
CA VAL A 4 4.03 -9.24 -4.52
C VAL A 4 3.69 -8.02 -5.36
N GLY A 5 4.56 -7.67 -6.32
CA GLY A 5 4.28 -6.59 -7.28
C GLY A 5 3.06 -6.90 -8.16
N LEU A 6 2.90 -8.13 -8.62
CA LEU A 6 1.68 -8.52 -9.33
C LEU A 6 0.43 -8.41 -8.45
N ALA A 7 0.50 -8.88 -7.20
CA ALA A 7 -0.62 -8.78 -6.26
C ALA A 7 -1.01 -7.31 -6.00
N HIS A 8 -0.03 -6.40 -5.92
CA HIS A 8 -0.24 -4.97 -5.79
C HIS A 8 -1.11 -4.42 -6.93
N GLU A 9 -0.75 -4.70 -8.19
CA GLU A 9 -1.54 -4.26 -9.35
C GLU A 9 -2.93 -4.92 -9.38
N MET A 10 -3.04 -6.18 -8.94
CA MET A 10 -4.33 -6.87 -8.85
C MET A 10 -5.27 -6.25 -7.81
N ILE A 11 -4.75 -5.71 -6.70
CA ILE A 11 -5.54 -5.00 -5.69
C ILE A 11 -6.13 -3.70 -6.28
N HIS A 12 -5.34 -2.94 -7.06
CA HIS A 12 -5.86 -1.78 -7.80
C HIS A 12 -6.96 -2.19 -8.79
N GLY A 13 -6.73 -3.28 -9.53
CA GLY A 13 -7.73 -3.85 -10.45
C GLY A 13 -9.02 -4.21 -9.74
N ASP A 14 -8.95 -4.94 -8.63
CA ASP A 14 -10.10 -5.34 -7.82
C ASP A 14 -10.90 -4.13 -7.29
N ARG A 15 -10.23 -3.14 -6.69
CA ARG A 15 -10.90 -1.93 -6.22
C ARG A 15 -11.56 -1.14 -7.34
N SER A 16 -10.89 -1.04 -8.48
CA SER A 16 -11.43 -0.39 -9.68
C SER A 16 -12.69 -1.11 -10.17
N MET A 17 -12.65 -2.45 -10.23
CA MET A 17 -13.79 -3.28 -10.64
C MET A 17 -14.97 -3.21 -9.65
N ARG A 18 -14.69 -3.09 -8.35
CA ARG A 18 -15.71 -2.89 -7.32
C ARG A 18 -16.25 -1.45 -7.27
N GLY A 19 -15.68 -0.51 -8.02
CA GLY A 19 -16.05 0.91 -7.98
C GLY A 19 -15.70 1.58 -6.64
N VAL A 20 -14.68 1.07 -5.94
CA VAL A 20 -14.23 1.58 -4.63
C VAL A 20 -12.78 2.06 -4.65
N ALA A 21 -12.17 2.19 -5.82
CA ALA A 21 -10.88 2.87 -5.94
C ALA A 21 -10.96 4.29 -5.36
N ILE A 22 -9.87 4.71 -4.72
CA ILE A 22 -9.69 6.09 -4.29
C ILE A 22 -9.19 6.89 -5.49
N GLU A 23 -9.66 8.13 -5.61
CA GLU A 23 -9.26 9.03 -6.69
C GLU A 23 -7.73 9.21 -6.69
N TYR A 24 -7.07 8.86 -7.80
CA TYR A 24 -5.61 8.79 -7.90
C TYR A 24 -4.93 10.17 -7.78
N SER A 25 -5.68 11.25 -8.03
CA SER A 25 -5.20 12.62 -7.83
C SER A 25 -5.16 13.04 -6.37
N GLU A 26 -5.85 12.33 -5.46
CA GLU A 26 -5.76 12.60 -4.03
C GLU A 26 -4.46 12.03 -3.46
N SER A 27 -3.60 12.90 -2.95
CA SER A 27 -2.33 12.52 -2.32
C SER A 27 -2.27 12.90 -0.85
N GLU A 28 -1.44 12.18 -0.10
CA GLU A 28 -1.11 12.47 1.28
C GLU A 28 0.39 12.30 1.49
N SER A 29 0.97 13.12 2.35
CA SER A 29 2.34 12.93 2.82
C SER A 29 2.33 11.99 4.00
N TYR A 30 3.05 10.88 3.91
CA TYR A 30 3.30 10.00 5.05
C TYR A 30 4.77 10.07 5.46
N SER A 31 5.00 9.90 6.76
CA SER A 31 6.34 9.79 7.33
C SER A 31 6.58 8.39 7.85
N TYR A 32 7.69 7.79 7.46
CA TYR A 32 8.17 6.50 7.95
C TYR A 32 9.66 6.63 8.26
N MET A 33 10.17 5.84 9.19
CA MET A 33 11.61 5.64 9.31
C MET A 33 12.06 4.83 8.09
N ASN A 34 13.32 4.85 7.70
CA ASN A 34 13.83 3.92 6.69
C ASN A 34 14.71 2.88 7.38
N ASN A 35 15.28 1.95 6.60
CA ASN A 35 16.19 0.92 7.12
C ASN A 35 17.48 1.49 7.76
N ARG A 36 17.71 2.81 7.69
CA ARG A 36 18.82 3.53 8.33
C ARG A 36 18.37 4.29 9.59
N GLY A 37 17.12 4.13 10.03
CA GLY A 37 16.56 4.84 11.18
C GLY A 37 16.36 6.34 10.94
N GLN A 38 16.24 6.77 9.68
CA GLN A 38 15.96 8.17 9.35
C GLN A 38 14.49 8.34 9.02
N ARG A 39 13.85 9.37 9.59
CA ARG A 39 12.49 9.75 9.18
C ARG A 39 12.54 10.32 7.76
N VAL A 40 11.85 9.65 6.85
CA VAL A 40 11.62 10.06 5.47
C VAL A 40 10.17 10.51 5.35
N MET A 41 9.93 11.58 4.59
CA MET A 41 8.60 12.00 4.20
C MET A 41 8.44 11.72 2.71
N GLU A 42 7.36 11.08 2.34
CA GLU A 42 7.04 10.73 0.96
C GLU A 42 5.59 11.11 0.68
N THR A 43 5.36 11.70 -0.49
CA THR A 43 4.01 11.99 -0.97
C THR A 43 3.60 10.86 -1.90
N LEU A 44 2.53 10.16 -1.56
CA LEU A 44 1.92 9.14 -2.39
C LEU A 44 0.42 9.41 -2.55
N SER A 45 -0.16 8.85 -3.61
CA SER A 45 -1.61 8.86 -3.74
C SER A 45 -2.25 8.06 -2.60
N LYS A 46 -3.46 8.45 -2.19
CA LYS A 46 -4.19 7.72 -1.16
C LYS A 46 -4.53 6.29 -1.60
N GLU A 47 -4.72 6.07 -2.90
CA GLU A 47 -4.95 4.75 -3.47
C GLU A 47 -3.73 3.84 -3.31
N GLU A 48 -2.52 4.34 -3.58
CA GLU A 48 -1.27 3.62 -3.31
C GLU A 48 -1.09 3.32 -1.82
N ALA A 49 -1.37 4.31 -0.95
CA ALA A 49 -1.29 4.12 0.50
C ALA A 49 -2.23 3.02 0.99
N ALA A 50 -3.45 2.98 0.46
CA ALA A 50 -4.42 1.94 0.77
C ALA A 50 -4.03 0.58 0.18
N THR A 51 -3.43 0.54 -1.01
CA THR A 51 -2.97 -0.71 -1.65
C THR A 51 -1.81 -1.32 -0.88
N VAL A 52 -0.85 -0.50 -0.46
CA VAL A 52 0.27 -0.98 0.36
C VAL A 52 -0.21 -1.46 1.74
N GLY A 53 -1.25 -0.84 2.29
CA GLY A 53 -1.77 -1.12 3.62
C GLY A 53 -1.22 -0.18 4.70
N LEU A 54 -0.99 1.08 4.34
CA LEU A 54 -0.47 2.13 5.24
C LEU A 54 -1.60 2.98 5.85
N ASN A 55 -2.45 3.55 5.01
CA ASN A 55 -3.57 4.40 5.41
C ASN A 55 -4.74 4.23 4.42
N HIS A 56 -5.94 4.71 4.78
CA HIS A 56 -7.15 4.64 3.94
C HIS A 56 -7.61 3.22 3.54
N VAL A 57 -7.09 2.19 4.21
CA VAL A 57 -7.48 0.79 4.00
C VAL A 57 -8.96 0.63 4.33
N LYS A 58 -9.75 0.11 3.38
CA LYS A 58 -11.19 -0.11 3.59
C LYS A 58 -11.44 -1.44 4.28
N LYS A 59 -12.57 -1.53 4.97
CA LYS A 59 -13.01 -2.78 5.61
C LYS A 59 -13.11 -3.88 4.54
N ASN A 60 -12.46 -5.01 4.80
CA ASN A 60 -12.35 -6.19 3.91
C ASN A 60 -11.41 -6.04 2.71
N ASP A 61 -10.56 -5.01 2.65
CA ASP A 61 -9.49 -4.98 1.65
C ASP A 61 -8.36 -5.96 2.04
N ILE A 62 -7.78 -6.58 1.02
CA ILE A 62 -6.48 -7.25 1.10
C ILE A 62 -5.42 -6.23 0.67
N THR A 63 -4.33 -6.13 1.40
CA THR A 63 -3.24 -5.17 1.13
C THR A 63 -1.95 -5.86 0.69
N GLU A 64 -1.02 -5.12 0.08
CA GLU A 64 0.33 -5.62 -0.20
C GLU A 64 0.98 -6.15 1.09
N ASN A 65 0.81 -5.45 2.22
CA ASN A 65 1.37 -5.85 3.50
C ASN A 65 0.76 -7.16 4.05
N ASP A 66 -0.51 -7.45 3.77
CA ASP A 66 -1.10 -8.76 4.10
C ASP A 66 -0.43 -9.88 3.29
N ILE A 67 -0.28 -9.67 1.98
CA ILE A 67 0.38 -10.64 1.07
C ILE A 67 1.85 -10.85 1.47
N ARG A 68 2.55 -9.78 1.88
CA ARG A 68 3.93 -9.86 2.36
C ARG A 68 4.03 -10.66 3.65
N LYS A 69 3.13 -10.40 4.59
CA LYS A 69 3.07 -11.14 5.87
C LYS A 69 2.82 -12.63 5.63
N ASP A 70 1.90 -12.98 4.74
CA ASP A 70 1.62 -14.38 4.36
C ASP A 70 2.84 -15.07 3.74
N GLN A 71 3.72 -14.30 3.08
CA GLN A 71 4.98 -14.80 2.49
C GLN A 71 6.19 -14.69 3.43
N GLY A 72 6.01 -14.29 4.70
CA GLY A 72 7.11 -14.11 5.65
C GLY A 72 8.06 -12.95 5.31
N LEU A 73 7.58 -11.96 4.57
CA LEU A 73 8.34 -10.78 4.16
C LEU A 73 8.07 -9.60 5.09
N ASN A 74 9.08 -8.75 5.29
CA ASN A 74 8.91 -7.49 6.01
C ASN A 74 7.91 -6.59 5.29
N PRO A 75 7.02 -5.88 6.01
CA PRO A 75 6.08 -4.93 5.41
C PRO A 75 6.79 -3.79 4.68
N ARG A 76 6.09 -3.18 3.71
CA ARG A 76 6.52 -2.02 2.94
C ARG A 76 5.95 -0.74 3.56
N GLY A 77 6.76 0.32 3.57
CA GLY A 77 6.40 1.62 4.18
C GLY A 77 6.22 1.58 5.71
N ALA A 78 6.45 0.44 6.33
CA ALA A 78 6.46 0.25 7.77
C ALA A 78 7.91 0.10 8.23
N TYR A 79 8.51 1.22 8.59
CA TYR A 79 9.77 1.30 9.29
C TYR A 79 9.67 2.51 10.23
#